data_AF-A0A2I3SJ80-F1
#
_entry.id   AF-A0A2I3SJ80-F1
#
_cell.length_a   1.000
_cell.length_b   1.000
_cell.length_c   1.000
_cell.angle_alpha   90.00
_cell.angle_beta   90.00
_cell.angle_gamma   90.00
#
_symmetry.space_group_name_H-M   'P 1'
#
loop_
_entity.id
_entity.type
_entity.pdbx_description
1 polymer ?
#
loop_
_entity_poly.entity_id
_entity_poly.type
_entity_poly.pdbx_seq_one_letter_code
_entity_poly.pdbx_strand_id
1 'polypeptide(L)'
;MYFCWGTDSRELQRRRTAGSPGAELLQAASGERHSLLLLTNHRVLSCGDNSRGQLGRRGAQRGELPEPIQALETLTVDLVSCGKEHSLAVCHKGRVFAWGAGSEGQLGIGEFKEISFTPKKITTLNGIKIIQVSCGHYHSLALSKDSQVFSWGKNSHGQLGLGKEFPSQASPQRVRSLEGIPLAQVAAGGAHSFALSLCGTSFGWGSNSSGQLALSGRNVPVQSNKPLSVGALKNLGVVYISCGDAHTAVLTQDGKVFTFGDNRSGQLGYSPTPEKRGPQLVERIDGLVSQIDCGRPRGCSRQTHFCWNICQLCDNSSET
;
A
#
# COMPACT_ATOMS: atom_id res chain seq x y z
N MET A 1 18.24 2.96 -10.20
CA MET A 1 19.04 1.97 -9.42
C MET A 1 18.13 1.39 -8.35
N TYR A 2 18.21 0.10 -8.02
CA TYR A 2 17.42 -0.45 -6.91
C TYR A 2 18.22 -1.49 -6.12
N PHE A 3 17.89 -1.59 -4.85
CA PHE A 3 18.47 -2.56 -3.93
C PHE A 3 17.43 -3.63 -3.63
N CYS A 4 17.84 -4.90 -3.67
CA CYS A 4 16.97 -6.01 -3.32
C CYS A 4 17.63 -6.86 -2.22
N TRP A 5 16.80 -7.36 -1.31
CA TRP A 5 17.18 -8.41 -0.38
C TRP A 5 16.83 -9.77 -1.00
N GLY A 6 17.84 -10.60 -1.25
CA GLY A 6 17.64 -11.99 -1.66
C GLY A 6 17.18 -12.84 -0.49
N THR A 7 16.44 -13.92 -0.76
CA THR A 7 16.00 -14.89 0.26
C THR A 7 17.16 -15.57 0.98
N ASP A 8 18.34 -15.62 0.34
CA ASP A 8 19.52 -16.34 0.83
C ASP A 8 20.76 -15.43 1.02
N SER A 9 20.64 -14.11 0.78
CA SER A 9 21.77 -13.18 0.89
C SER A 9 21.64 -12.28 2.11
N ARG A 10 22.63 -12.32 3.01
CA ARG A 10 22.78 -11.35 4.11
C ARG A 10 23.29 -9.98 3.65
N GLU A 11 23.55 -9.82 2.35
CA GLU A 11 24.10 -8.60 1.75
C GLU A 11 23.10 -7.91 0.82
N LEU A 12 23.12 -6.57 0.88
CA LEU A 12 22.34 -5.70 0.01
C LEU A 12 22.86 -5.81 -1.44
N GLN A 13 22.11 -6.48 -2.32
CA GLN A 13 22.54 -6.59 -3.70
C GLN A 13 22.10 -5.37 -4.51
N ARG A 14 23.10 -4.61 -4.98
CA ARG A 14 22.92 -3.49 -5.91
C ARG A 14 22.67 -4.06 -7.31
N ARG A 15 21.46 -3.85 -7.86
CA ARG A 15 21.14 -4.30 -9.22
C ARG A 15 20.81 -3.14 -10.14
N ARG A 16 21.28 -3.23 -11.39
CA ARG A 16 20.86 -2.35 -12.49
C ARG A 16 19.55 -2.91 -13.06
N THR A 17 18.66 -2.01 -13.51
CA THR A 17 17.46 -2.38 -14.25
C THR A 17 17.88 -3.11 -15.52
N ALA A 18 17.69 -4.43 -15.56
CA ALA A 18 17.90 -5.20 -16.77
C ALA A 18 16.78 -4.83 -17.76
N GLY A 19 17.16 -4.35 -18.95
CA GLY A 19 16.25 -4.38 -20.10
C GLY A 19 15.95 -3.08 -20.85
N SER A 20 16.53 -1.92 -20.51
CA SER A 20 16.43 -0.72 -21.37
C SER A 20 17.55 0.29 -21.03
N PRO A 21 18.54 0.55 -21.91
CA PRO A 21 19.50 1.63 -21.72
C PRO A 21 18.74 2.96 -21.50
N GLY A 22 18.98 3.64 -20.39
CA GLY A 22 18.39 4.95 -20.07
C GLY A 22 17.07 4.95 -19.29
N ALA A 23 16.46 3.80 -18.98
CA ALA A 23 15.26 3.76 -18.14
C ALA A 23 15.59 3.56 -16.65
N GLU A 24 15.19 4.51 -15.82
CA GLU A 24 15.41 4.50 -14.38
C GLU A 24 14.18 3.98 -13.63
N LEU A 25 14.35 3.57 -12.38
CA LEU A 25 13.24 3.14 -11.54
C LEU A 25 12.47 4.38 -11.06
N LEU A 26 11.18 4.46 -11.37
CA LEU A 26 10.28 5.51 -10.93
C LEU A 26 9.55 5.12 -9.65
N GLN A 27 9.05 3.89 -9.57
CA GLN A 27 8.32 3.38 -8.41
C GLN A 27 8.58 1.88 -8.25
N ALA A 28 8.76 1.41 -7.02
CA ALA A 28 8.69 0.00 -6.68
C ALA A 28 7.47 -0.25 -5.79
N ALA A 29 6.80 -1.37 -6.01
CA ALA A 29 5.75 -1.86 -5.12
C ALA A 29 6.01 -3.33 -4.80
N SER A 30 5.93 -3.71 -3.53
CA SER A 30 6.19 -5.08 -3.08
C SER A 30 4.95 -5.67 -2.43
N GLY A 31 4.56 -6.85 -2.90
CA GLY A 31 3.54 -7.69 -2.27
C GLY A 31 4.18 -8.67 -1.30
N GLU A 32 3.47 -9.74 -0.95
CA GLU A 32 4.03 -10.72 0.00
C GLU A 32 5.25 -11.44 -0.60
N ARG A 33 5.10 -11.89 -1.84
CA ARG A 33 6.11 -12.73 -2.53
C ARG A 33 6.42 -12.26 -3.94
N HIS A 34 5.93 -11.09 -4.36
CA HIS A 34 6.20 -10.50 -5.67
C HIS A 34 6.52 -9.01 -5.56
N SER A 35 7.07 -8.45 -6.64
CA SER A 35 7.30 -7.02 -6.74
C SER A 35 7.06 -6.54 -8.16
N LEU A 36 6.63 -5.28 -8.27
CA LEU A 36 6.46 -4.54 -9.51
C LEU A 36 7.42 -3.36 -9.51
N LEU A 37 8.10 -3.16 -10.63
CA LEU A 37 9.01 -2.05 -10.85
C LEU A 37 8.49 -1.23 -12.02
N LEU A 38 8.04 -0.01 -11.74
CA LEU A 38 7.66 0.96 -12.75
C LEU A 38 8.90 1.79 -13.13
N LEU A 39 9.18 1.85 -14.41
CA LEU A 39 10.31 2.60 -14.95
C LEU A 39 9.89 3.99 -15.46
N THR A 40 10.84 4.91 -15.63
CA THR A 40 10.60 6.27 -16.16
C THR A 40 10.06 6.29 -17.60
N ASN A 41 10.20 5.20 -18.35
CA ASN A 41 9.58 5.02 -19.66
C ASN A 41 8.17 4.42 -19.59
N HIS A 42 7.54 4.41 -18.41
CA HIS A 42 6.19 3.90 -18.15
C HIS A 42 6.00 2.38 -18.35
N ARG A 43 7.09 1.62 -18.52
CA ARG A 43 7.04 0.15 -18.56
C ARG A 43 7.06 -0.43 -17.14
N VAL A 44 6.39 -1.58 -16.98
CA VAL A 44 6.34 -2.31 -15.72
C VAL A 44 7.08 -3.63 -15.86
N LEU A 45 8.02 -3.87 -14.95
CA LEU A 45 8.65 -5.17 -14.74
C LEU A 45 8.04 -5.87 -13.52
N SER A 46 8.01 -7.20 -13.52
CA SER A 46 7.56 -7.99 -12.38
C SER A 46 8.51 -9.14 -12.05
N CYS A 47 8.72 -9.39 -10.76
CA CYS A 47 9.50 -10.53 -10.25
C CYS A 47 8.89 -11.12 -8.98
N GLY A 48 9.34 -12.33 -8.62
CA GLY A 48 8.90 -13.10 -7.47
C GLY A 48 8.00 -14.28 -7.84
N ASP A 49 7.05 -14.58 -6.95
CA ASP A 49 6.06 -15.65 -7.10
C ASP A 49 4.98 -15.31 -8.12
N ASN A 50 4.56 -16.29 -8.91
CA ASN A 50 3.43 -16.18 -9.85
C ASN A 50 2.37 -17.27 -9.66
N SER A 51 2.38 -17.99 -8.53
CA SER A 51 1.43 -19.08 -8.24
C SER A 51 -0.04 -18.67 -8.35
N ARG A 52 -0.33 -17.38 -8.15
CA ARG A 52 -1.66 -16.76 -8.27
C ARG A 52 -1.78 -15.82 -9.46
N GLY A 53 -0.81 -15.80 -10.37
CA GLY A 53 -0.79 -14.91 -11.53
C GLY A 53 -0.42 -13.46 -11.23
N GLN A 54 0.09 -13.16 -10.03
CA GLN A 54 0.37 -11.81 -9.53
C GLN A 54 1.50 -11.06 -10.26
N LEU A 55 2.26 -11.74 -11.12
CA LEU A 55 3.24 -11.12 -12.02
C LEU A 55 2.63 -10.59 -13.32
N GLY A 56 1.40 -10.98 -13.65
CA GLY A 56 0.72 -10.53 -14.88
C GLY A 56 1.31 -11.14 -16.16
N ARG A 57 2.11 -12.20 -16.00
CA ARG A 57 2.82 -12.92 -17.06
C ARG A 57 2.26 -14.34 -17.16
N ARG A 58 1.38 -14.59 -18.14
CA ARG A 58 0.81 -15.93 -18.37
C ARG A 58 1.92 -16.92 -18.77
N GLY A 59 1.92 -18.10 -18.16
CA GLY A 59 2.90 -19.16 -18.45
C GLY A 59 4.21 -19.07 -17.66
N ALA A 60 4.44 -17.98 -16.92
CA ALA A 60 5.57 -17.88 -15.98
C ALA A 60 5.23 -18.57 -14.66
N GLN A 61 6.08 -19.46 -14.14
CA GLN A 61 5.84 -20.14 -12.86
C GLN A 61 6.35 -19.30 -11.66
N ARG A 62 7.57 -18.78 -11.79
CA ARG A 62 8.27 -17.93 -10.81
C ARG A 62 9.45 -17.28 -11.54
N GLY A 63 9.79 -16.03 -11.23
CA GLY A 63 10.94 -15.37 -11.85
C GLY A 63 11.63 -14.44 -10.86
N GLU A 64 12.86 -14.77 -10.46
CA GLU A 64 13.62 -13.96 -9.50
C GLU A 64 14.17 -12.66 -10.10
N LEU A 65 14.32 -12.64 -11.43
CA LEU A 65 14.72 -11.44 -12.17
C LEU A 65 13.49 -10.64 -12.63
N PRO A 66 13.51 -9.30 -12.54
CA PRO A 66 12.45 -8.48 -13.11
C PRO A 66 12.37 -8.62 -14.62
N GLU A 67 11.17 -8.95 -15.11
CA GLU A 67 10.89 -9.07 -16.54
C GLU A 67 9.65 -8.24 -16.94
N PRO A 68 9.57 -7.76 -18.18
CA PRO A 68 8.45 -6.95 -18.64
C PRO A 68 7.09 -7.66 -18.59
N ILE A 69 6.05 -6.92 -18.21
CA ILE A 69 4.66 -7.37 -18.38
C ILE A 69 4.19 -7.02 -19.79
N GLN A 70 4.33 -7.95 -20.72
CA GLN A 70 3.97 -7.76 -22.15
C GLN A 70 2.54 -7.20 -22.35
N ALA A 71 1.59 -7.65 -21.53
CA ALA A 71 0.19 -7.21 -21.60
C ALA A 71 -0.02 -5.71 -21.29
N LEU A 72 0.97 -5.03 -20.70
CA LEU A 72 0.93 -3.59 -20.41
C LEU A 72 1.82 -2.76 -21.34
N GLU A 73 2.58 -3.35 -22.27
CA GLU A 73 3.58 -2.62 -23.06
C GLU A 73 3.01 -1.54 -23.97
N THR A 74 1.76 -1.69 -24.41
CA THR A 74 1.05 -0.70 -25.22
C THR A 74 0.37 0.38 -24.38
N LEU A 75 0.48 0.29 -23.05
CA LEU A 75 -0.13 1.22 -22.10
C LEU A 75 0.95 2.07 -21.42
N THR A 76 0.64 3.35 -21.22
CA THR A 76 1.44 4.22 -20.35
C THR A 76 0.99 4.01 -18.91
N VAL A 77 1.82 3.34 -18.11
CA VAL A 77 1.56 3.12 -16.67
C VAL A 77 2.12 4.28 -15.85
N ASP A 78 1.31 4.80 -14.94
CA ASP A 78 1.64 5.94 -14.08
C ASP A 78 1.92 5.49 -12.63
N LEU A 79 1.24 4.44 -12.14
CA LEU A 79 1.39 3.92 -10.79
C LEU A 79 1.22 2.41 -10.73
N VAL A 80 1.88 1.77 -9.76
CA VAL A 80 1.71 0.35 -9.42
C VAL A 80 1.47 0.16 -7.93
N SER A 81 0.75 -0.91 -7.58
CA SER A 81 0.53 -1.34 -6.19
C SER A 81 0.42 -2.84 -6.10
N CYS A 82 1.00 -3.44 -5.05
CA CYS A 82 1.00 -4.87 -4.81
C CYS A 82 0.25 -5.19 -3.52
N GLY A 83 -0.68 -6.13 -3.58
CA GLY A 83 -1.30 -6.71 -2.40
C GLY A 83 -0.57 -7.99 -1.97
N LYS A 84 -1.27 -8.85 -1.21
CA LYS A 84 -0.68 -10.14 -0.80
C LYS A 84 -0.34 -11.01 -2.01
N GLU A 85 -1.31 -11.21 -2.88
CA GLU A 85 -1.25 -12.12 -4.04
C GLU A 85 -1.90 -11.50 -5.29
N HIS A 86 -2.12 -10.17 -5.30
CA HIS A 86 -2.68 -9.45 -6.43
C HIS A 86 -1.93 -8.14 -6.68
N SER A 87 -2.22 -7.54 -7.83
CA SER A 87 -1.50 -6.39 -8.34
C SER A 87 -2.46 -5.44 -9.03
N LEU A 88 -2.21 -4.15 -8.88
CA LEU A 88 -2.91 -3.07 -9.56
C LEU A 88 -1.92 -2.18 -10.29
N ALA A 89 -2.36 -1.64 -11.43
CA ALA A 89 -1.69 -0.55 -12.12
C ALA A 89 -2.70 0.53 -12.50
N VAL A 90 -2.30 1.80 -12.36
CA VAL A 90 -3.02 2.94 -12.91
C VAL A 90 -2.28 3.36 -14.18
N CYS A 91 -3.01 3.41 -15.28
CA CYS A 91 -2.52 3.86 -16.58
C CYS A 91 -3.05 5.25 -16.91
N HIS A 92 -2.47 5.86 -17.94
CA HIS A 92 -2.86 7.16 -18.47
C HIS A 92 -4.38 7.31 -18.61
N LYS A 93 -4.87 8.51 -18.23
CA LYS A 93 -6.28 8.88 -18.00
C LYS A 93 -6.92 8.24 -16.75
N GLY A 94 -6.13 7.66 -15.85
CA GLY A 94 -6.63 7.08 -14.60
C GLY A 94 -7.31 5.71 -14.77
N ARG A 95 -6.99 4.97 -15.84
CA ARG A 95 -7.55 3.64 -16.08
C ARG A 95 -6.87 2.62 -15.18
N VAL A 96 -7.64 1.80 -14.47
CA VAL A 96 -7.08 0.80 -13.53
C VAL A 96 -7.11 -0.60 -14.15
N PHE A 97 -6.01 -1.33 -13.98
CA PHE A 97 -5.86 -2.73 -14.36
C PHE A 97 -5.52 -3.57 -13.13
N ALA A 98 -6.04 -4.78 -13.08
CA ALA A 98 -5.85 -5.72 -11.98
C ALA A 98 -5.49 -7.13 -12.48
N TRP A 99 -4.65 -7.83 -11.73
CA TRP A 99 -4.31 -9.23 -11.97
C TRP A 99 -3.84 -9.91 -10.68
N GLY A 100 -3.69 -11.24 -10.71
CA GLY A 100 -3.36 -12.05 -9.55
C GLY A 100 -4.58 -12.79 -8.97
N ALA A 101 -4.54 -13.07 -7.67
CA ALA A 101 -5.64 -13.67 -6.92
C ALA A 101 -6.87 -12.76 -6.89
N GLY A 102 -8.06 -13.34 -7.00
CA GLY A 102 -9.34 -12.61 -7.05
C GLY A 102 -10.51 -13.30 -6.35
N SER A 103 -10.26 -14.37 -5.58
CA SER A 103 -11.29 -15.17 -4.91
C SER A 103 -12.18 -14.38 -3.93
N GLU A 104 -11.68 -13.25 -3.41
CA GLU A 104 -12.42 -12.36 -2.50
C GLU A 104 -12.98 -11.13 -3.24
N GLY A 105 -12.80 -11.05 -4.56
CA GLY A 105 -13.21 -9.94 -5.40
C GLY A 105 -12.18 -8.82 -5.52
N GLN A 106 -10.97 -8.97 -4.97
CA GLN A 106 -9.93 -7.92 -4.90
C GLN A 106 -9.39 -7.42 -6.25
N LEU A 107 -9.71 -8.12 -7.34
CA LEU A 107 -9.44 -7.67 -8.70
C LEU A 107 -10.43 -6.60 -9.19
N GLY A 108 -11.63 -6.52 -8.64
CA GLY A 108 -12.60 -5.47 -8.97
C GLY A 108 -13.24 -5.59 -10.35
N ILE A 109 -13.10 -6.74 -11.02
CA ILE A 109 -13.49 -6.95 -12.42
C ILE A 109 -14.95 -7.36 -12.62
N GLY A 110 -15.80 -7.26 -11.59
CA GLY A 110 -17.22 -7.62 -11.67
C GLY A 110 -17.55 -9.08 -11.38
N GLU A 111 -16.53 -9.92 -11.11
CA GLU A 111 -16.67 -11.36 -10.86
C GLU A 111 -15.71 -11.80 -9.74
N PHE A 112 -16.09 -12.82 -8.97
CA PHE A 112 -15.23 -13.50 -7.99
C PHE A 112 -14.36 -14.55 -8.68
N LYS A 113 -13.51 -14.09 -9.60
CA LYS A 113 -12.60 -14.98 -10.35
C LYS A 113 -11.41 -15.34 -9.47
N GLU A 114 -11.16 -16.64 -9.28
CA GLU A 114 -10.08 -17.11 -8.40
C GLU A 114 -8.70 -16.53 -8.75
N ILE A 115 -8.31 -16.57 -10.02
CA ILE A 115 -6.98 -16.16 -10.51
C ILE A 115 -7.09 -15.47 -11.87
N SER A 116 -6.33 -14.39 -12.08
CA SER A 116 -6.09 -13.79 -13.41
C SER A 116 -4.60 -13.63 -13.67
N PHE A 117 -4.05 -14.40 -14.62
CA PHE A 117 -2.64 -14.31 -15.03
C PHE A 117 -2.31 -13.12 -15.93
N THR A 118 -3.32 -12.40 -16.40
CA THR A 118 -3.17 -11.26 -17.31
C THR A 118 -3.87 -10.03 -16.72
N PRO A 119 -3.26 -8.84 -16.80
CA PRO A 119 -3.90 -7.57 -16.46
C PRO A 119 -5.27 -7.43 -17.13
N LYS A 120 -6.30 -7.24 -16.32
CA LYS A 120 -7.68 -6.97 -16.75
C LYS A 120 -8.07 -5.56 -16.35
N LYS A 121 -8.67 -4.82 -17.28
CA LYS A 121 -9.19 -3.48 -17.00
C LYS A 121 -10.40 -3.55 -16.07
N ILE A 122 -10.43 -2.70 -15.04
CA ILE A 122 -11.59 -2.51 -14.18
C ILE A 122 -12.56 -1.55 -14.88
N THR A 123 -13.60 -2.10 -15.49
CA THR A 123 -14.54 -1.32 -16.33
C THR A 123 -15.51 -0.46 -15.54
N THR A 124 -15.78 -0.81 -14.28
CA THR A 124 -16.66 -0.05 -13.37
C THR A 124 -16.08 1.30 -12.93
N LEU A 125 -14.78 1.52 -13.12
CA LEU A 125 -14.10 2.81 -12.89
C LEU A 125 -13.93 3.63 -14.20
N ASN A 126 -14.55 3.22 -15.30
CA ASN A 126 -14.48 3.97 -16.56
C ASN A 126 -15.03 5.39 -16.38
N GLY A 127 -14.33 6.37 -16.96
CA GLY A 127 -14.71 7.80 -16.87
C GLY A 127 -14.27 8.48 -15.56
N ILE A 128 -13.78 7.72 -14.58
CA ILE A 128 -13.28 8.25 -13.31
C ILE A 128 -11.76 8.32 -13.39
N LYS A 129 -11.19 9.53 -13.21
CA LYS A 129 -9.73 9.70 -13.20
C LYS A 129 -9.16 9.26 -11.85
N ILE A 130 -8.72 8.01 -11.77
CA ILE A 130 -8.00 7.49 -10.60
C ILE A 130 -6.58 8.07 -10.55
N ILE A 131 -6.18 8.54 -9.38
CA ILE A 131 -4.87 9.16 -9.12
C ILE A 131 -4.03 8.38 -8.10
N GLN A 132 -4.63 7.43 -7.38
CA GLN A 132 -3.91 6.54 -6.48
C GLN A 132 -4.65 5.21 -6.35
N VAL A 133 -3.90 4.13 -6.16
CA VAL A 133 -4.40 2.82 -5.76
C VAL A 133 -3.56 2.30 -4.59
N SER A 134 -4.17 1.50 -3.73
CA SER A 134 -3.47 0.82 -2.65
C SER A 134 -4.06 -0.57 -2.45
N CYS A 135 -3.21 -1.59 -2.34
CA CYS A 135 -3.62 -2.97 -2.19
C CYS A 135 -3.37 -3.45 -0.76
N GLY A 136 -4.40 -4.01 -0.13
CA GLY A 136 -4.25 -4.74 1.12
C GLY A 136 -3.99 -6.23 0.87
N HIS A 137 -4.28 -7.10 1.85
CA HIS A 137 -4.10 -8.53 1.59
C HIS A 137 -5.10 -9.09 0.59
N TYR A 138 -6.37 -8.76 0.79
CA TYR A 138 -7.49 -9.32 0.02
C TYR A 138 -8.49 -8.24 -0.37
N HIS A 139 -8.09 -6.97 -0.31
CA HIS A 139 -8.90 -5.84 -0.72
C HIS A 139 -8.04 -4.80 -1.42
N SER A 140 -8.71 -3.84 -2.04
CA SER A 140 -8.11 -2.81 -2.86
C SER A 140 -8.85 -1.50 -2.63
N LEU A 141 -8.09 -0.41 -2.65
CA LEU A 141 -8.58 0.96 -2.57
C LEU A 141 -8.16 1.74 -3.81
N ALA A 142 -8.99 2.70 -4.22
CA ALA A 142 -8.63 3.70 -5.21
C ALA A 142 -9.11 5.10 -4.78
N LEU A 143 -8.31 6.11 -5.10
CA LEU A 143 -8.64 7.52 -4.90
C LEU A 143 -8.75 8.20 -6.28
N SER A 144 -9.87 8.86 -6.53
CA SER A 144 -10.06 9.68 -7.73
C SER A 144 -9.51 11.09 -7.56
N LYS A 145 -9.29 11.79 -8.69
CA LYS A 145 -8.92 13.20 -8.71
C LYS A 145 -9.92 14.10 -7.98
N ASP A 146 -11.20 13.70 -7.95
CA ASP A 146 -12.29 14.44 -7.31
C ASP A 146 -12.49 14.02 -5.84
N SER A 147 -11.45 13.48 -5.20
CA SER A 147 -11.45 13.02 -3.80
C SER A 147 -12.46 11.89 -3.50
N GLN A 148 -12.88 11.12 -4.50
CA GLN A 148 -13.77 9.98 -4.27
C GLN A 148 -12.95 8.72 -3.96
N VAL A 149 -13.32 8.03 -2.87
CA VAL A 149 -12.71 6.76 -2.50
C VAL A 149 -13.57 5.59 -2.95
N PHE A 150 -12.92 4.61 -3.57
CA PHE A 150 -13.51 3.34 -3.94
C PHE A 150 -12.79 2.20 -3.22
N SER A 151 -13.55 1.18 -2.84
CA SER A 151 -13.05 -0.01 -2.16
C SER A 151 -13.70 -1.28 -2.71
N TRP A 152 -12.94 -2.36 -2.83
CA TRP A 152 -13.47 -3.68 -3.22
C TRP A 152 -12.59 -4.82 -2.71
N GLY A 153 -13.08 -6.05 -2.83
CA GLY A 153 -12.48 -7.25 -2.29
C GLY A 153 -13.13 -7.71 -0.99
N LYS A 154 -12.34 -8.34 -0.12
CA LYS A 154 -12.77 -8.91 1.15
C LYS A 154 -13.32 -7.84 2.09
N ASN A 155 -14.41 -8.15 2.82
CA ASN A 155 -14.98 -7.24 3.82
C ASN A 155 -15.22 -7.87 5.20
N SER A 156 -14.60 -9.02 5.52
CA SER A 156 -14.86 -9.74 6.78
C SER A 156 -14.53 -8.96 8.05
N HIS A 157 -13.68 -7.93 7.95
CA HIS A 157 -13.33 -7.03 9.07
C HIS A 157 -13.83 -5.60 8.86
N GLY A 158 -14.67 -5.37 7.86
CA GLY A 158 -15.12 -4.03 7.50
C GLY A 158 -14.09 -3.20 6.74
N GLN A 159 -13.02 -3.80 6.19
CA GLN A 159 -11.91 -3.10 5.53
C GLN A 159 -12.30 -2.34 4.25
N LEU A 160 -13.52 -2.53 3.74
CA LEU A 160 -14.08 -1.73 2.65
C LEU A 160 -14.72 -0.43 3.16
N GLY A 161 -15.08 -0.33 4.45
CA GLY A 161 -15.65 0.90 5.01
C GLY A 161 -17.09 1.19 4.58
N LEU A 162 -17.78 0.20 3.99
CA LEU A 162 -19.13 0.34 3.45
C LEU A 162 -20.22 0.18 4.52
N GLY A 163 -19.89 -0.40 5.68
CA GLY A 163 -20.85 -0.88 6.67
C GLY A 163 -20.71 -2.39 6.92
N LYS A 164 -21.33 -2.87 8.00
CA LYS A 164 -21.28 -4.29 8.43
C LYS A 164 -22.19 -5.19 7.60
N GLU A 165 -23.16 -4.58 6.94
CA GLU A 165 -24.21 -5.19 6.14
C GLU A 165 -23.71 -5.59 4.74
N PHE A 166 -22.55 -5.08 4.32
CA PHE A 166 -21.99 -5.35 3.00
C PHE A 166 -21.05 -6.57 3.05
N PRO A 167 -21.25 -7.59 2.21
CA PRO A 167 -20.30 -8.69 2.06
C PRO A 167 -19.06 -8.22 1.25
N SER A 168 -18.13 -9.14 1.00
CA SER A 168 -17.05 -8.93 0.02
C SER A 168 -17.61 -8.47 -1.33
N GLN A 169 -16.88 -7.61 -2.03
CA GLN A 169 -17.35 -6.93 -3.25
C GLN A 169 -16.42 -7.24 -4.43
N ALA A 170 -16.96 -7.80 -5.51
CA ALA A 170 -16.19 -8.05 -6.75
C ALA A 170 -16.08 -6.84 -7.69
N SER A 171 -16.74 -5.73 -7.35
CA SER A 171 -16.66 -4.45 -8.07
C SER A 171 -16.33 -3.31 -7.11
N PRO A 172 -15.51 -2.33 -7.51
CA PRO A 172 -15.32 -1.06 -6.81
C PRO A 172 -16.64 -0.45 -6.33
N GLN A 173 -16.76 -0.29 -5.01
CA GLN A 173 -17.86 0.41 -4.35
C GLN A 173 -17.38 1.74 -3.81
N ARG A 174 -18.20 2.79 -3.99
CA ARG A 174 -17.88 4.12 -3.47
C ARG A 174 -18.08 4.17 -1.95
N VAL A 175 -17.08 4.64 -1.21
CA VAL A 175 -17.13 4.82 0.25
C VAL A 175 -17.80 6.16 0.56
N ARG A 176 -19.14 6.19 0.50
CA ARG A 176 -19.94 7.43 0.58
C ARG A 176 -19.79 8.21 1.88
N SER A 177 -19.40 7.55 2.97
CA SER A 177 -19.14 8.21 4.26
C SER A 177 -17.94 9.17 4.24
N LEU A 178 -17.11 9.14 3.19
CA LEU A 178 -16.00 10.08 2.97
C LEU A 178 -16.33 11.16 1.93
N GLU A 179 -17.57 11.21 1.41
CA GLU A 179 -17.96 12.18 0.40
C GLU A 179 -17.91 13.62 0.92
N GLY A 180 -17.44 14.54 0.08
CA GLY A 180 -17.27 15.95 0.44
C GLY A 180 -15.99 16.27 1.23
N ILE A 181 -15.21 15.26 1.62
CA ILE A 181 -13.93 15.45 2.29
C ILE A 181 -12.83 15.49 1.21
N PRO A 182 -12.02 16.56 1.12
CA PRO A 182 -10.87 16.58 0.24
C PRO A 182 -9.78 15.62 0.73
N LEU A 183 -9.48 14.60 -0.06
CA LEU A 183 -8.58 13.50 0.32
C LEU A 183 -7.29 13.55 -0.48
N ALA A 184 -6.18 13.39 0.24
CA ALA A 184 -4.81 13.39 -0.28
C ALA A 184 -4.31 11.98 -0.58
N GLN A 185 -4.71 11.00 0.23
CA GLN A 185 -4.14 9.66 0.18
C GLN A 185 -5.14 8.58 0.62
N VAL A 186 -5.00 7.38 0.05
CA VAL A 186 -5.50 6.12 0.60
C VAL A 186 -4.35 5.14 0.90
N ALA A 187 -4.49 4.33 1.94
CA ALA A 187 -3.51 3.31 2.31
C ALA A 187 -4.21 2.05 2.83
N ALA A 188 -3.87 0.89 2.27
CA ALA A 188 -4.43 -0.40 2.64
C ALA A 188 -3.37 -1.27 3.31
N GLY A 189 -3.69 -1.81 4.49
CA GLY A 189 -2.88 -2.80 5.17
C GLY A 189 -3.42 -4.22 5.00
N GLY A 190 -3.06 -5.13 5.90
CA GLY A 190 -3.51 -6.53 5.81
C GLY A 190 -5.04 -6.67 5.79
N ALA A 191 -5.71 -6.15 6.82
CA ALA A 191 -7.17 -6.13 6.92
C ALA A 191 -7.73 -4.79 7.43
N HIS A 192 -6.97 -3.71 7.24
CA HIS A 192 -7.36 -2.36 7.65
C HIS A 192 -7.03 -1.37 6.53
N SER A 193 -7.61 -0.18 6.63
CA SER A 193 -7.57 0.83 5.59
C SER A 193 -7.55 2.21 6.21
N PHE A 194 -6.90 3.14 5.53
CA PHE A 194 -6.82 4.55 5.88
C PHE A 194 -7.10 5.45 4.69
N ALA A 195 -7.63 6.63 4.99
CA ALA A 195 -7.65 7.78 4.10
C ALA A 195 -7.11 9.00 4.85
N LEU A 196 -6.30 9.82 4.18
CA LEU A 196 -5.75 11.06 4.72
C LEU A 196 -6.38 12.24 3.99
N SER A 197 -6.93 13.21 4.72
CA SER A 197 -7.43 14.44 4.13
C SER A 197 -6.30 15.42 3.80
N LEU A 198 -6.56 16.37 2.91
CA LEU A 198 -5.62 17.46 2.60
C LEU A 198 -5.30 18.35 3.81
N CYS A 199 -6.14 18.35 4.85
CA CYS A 199 -5.89 19.06 6.11
C CYS A 199 -5.24 18.19 7.19
N GLY A 200 -4.72 17.00 6.85
CA GLY A 200 -4.02 16.11 7.78
C GLY A 200 -4.94 15.30 8.70
N THR A 201 -6.26 15.29 8.48
CA THR A 201 -7.18 14.43 9.23
C THR A 201 -7.13 13.01 8.68
N SER A 202 -6.80 12.05 9.55
CA SER A 202 -6.74 10.63 9.21
C SER A 202 -8.05 9.92 9.54
N PHE A 203 -8.55 9.14 8.59
CA PHE A 203 -9.73 8.28 8.75
C PHE A 203 -9.30 6.82 8.65
N GLY A 204 -9.59 6.01 9.67
CA GLY A 204 -9.23 4.59 9.73
C GLY A 204 -10.46 3.68 9.80
N TRP A 205 -10.38 2.51 9.15
CA TRP A 205 -11.40 1.47 9.22
C TRP A 205 -10.83 0.07 8.94
N GLY A 206 -11.64 -0.96 9.17
CA GLY A 206 -11.24 -2.36 9.11
C GLY A 206 -10.84 -2.92 10.48
N SER A 207 -9.95 -3.91 10.49
CA SER A 207 -9.46 -4.58 11.69
C SER A 207 -8.68 -3.64 12.61
N ASN A 208 -8.91 -3.78 13.91
CA ASN A 208 -8.22 -3.07 14.99
C ASN A 208 -7.83 -4.02 16.15
N SER A 209 -7.78 -5.33 15.89
CA SER A 209 -7.47 -6.34 16.93
C SER A 209 -6.08 -6.17 17.55
N SER A 210 -5.16 -5.53 16.83
CA SER A 210 -3.80 -5.21 17.28
C SER A 210 -3.61 -3.73 17.60
N GLY A 211 -4.67 -2.92 17.56
CA GLY A 211 -4.58 -1.46 17.74
C GLY A 211 -4.10 -0.70 16.49
N GLN A 212 -4.10 -1.33 15.32
CA GLN A 212 -3.61 -0.74 14.06
C GLN A 212 -4.46 0.40 13.51
N LEU A 213 -5.59 0.75 14.14
CA LEU A 213 -6.33 1.98 13.82
C LEU A 213 -6.06 3.12 14.80
N ALA A 214 -5.21 2.90 15.83
CA ALA A 214 -4.95 3.86 16.90
C ALA A 214 -6.24 4.40 17.58
N LEU A 215 -7.27 3.55 17.68
CA LEU A 215 -8.49 3.90 18.41
C LEU A 215 -8.24 3.86 19.93
N SER A 216 -8.75 4.87 20.64
CA SER A 216 -8.57 5.05 22.09
C SER A 216 -9.93 5.23 22.78
N GLY A 217 -10.05 4.74 24.02
CA GLY A 217 -11.26 4.89 24.84
C GLY A 217 -11.56 3.67 25.72
N ARG A 218 -12.66 3.71 26.48
CA ARG A 218 -13.20 2.51 27.16
C ARG A 218 -13.91 1.63 26.11
N ASN A 219 -13.70 0.32 26.14
CA ASN A 219 -14.26 -0.64 25.18
C ASN A 219 -13.92 -0.33 23.71
N VAL A 220 -12.62 -0.18 23.42
CA VAL A 220 -12.14 0.02 22.03
C VAL A 220 -12.59 -1.16 21.16
N PRO A 221 -13.28 -0.91 20.03
CA PRO A 221 -13.75 -2.00 19.18
C PRO A 221 -12.57 -2.67 18.46
N VAL A 222 -12.66 -3.99 18.29
CA VAL A 222 -11.66 -4.80 17.56
C VAL A 222 -11.69 -4.58 16.04
N GLN A 223 -12.66 -3.81 15.54
CA GLN A 223 -12.77 -3.40 14.14
C GLN A 223 -13.71 -2.21 13.99
N SER A 224 -13.59 -1.48 12.88
CA SER A 224 -14.58 -0.49 12.45
C SER A 224 -15.05 -0.76 11.03
N ASN A 225 -16.36 -0.88 10.82
CA ASN A 225 -16.93 -1.18 9.51
C ASN A 225 -17.16 0.06 8.63
N LYS A 226 -16.89 1.26 9.16
CA LYS A 226 -16.98 2.53 8.45
C LYS A 226 -15.74 3.39 8.80
N PRO A 227 -15.30 4.27 7.90
CA PRO A 227 -14.26 5.26 8.18
C PRO A 227 -14.59 6.05 9.45
N LEU A 228 -13.64 6.09 10.39
CA LEU A 228 -13.71 6.87 11.62
C LEU A 228 -12.53 7.82 11.68
N SER A 229 -12.76 9.07 12.08
CA SER A 229 -11.67 10.00 12.34
C SER A 229 -10.83 9.49 13.52
N VAL A 230 -9.52 9.35 13.30
CA VAL A 230 -8.59 8.83 14.30
C VAL A 230 -8.06 9.98 15.15
N GLY A 231 -8.73 10.25 16.27
CA GLY A 231 -8.42 11.37 17.16
C GLY A 231 -6.97 11.39 17.65
N ALA A 232 -6.35 10.22 17.84
CA ALA A 232 -4.95 10.08 18.26
C ALA A 232 -3.94 10.67 17.25
N LEU A 233 -4.33 10.86 15.98
CA LEU A 233 -3.46 11.40 14.92
C LEU A 233 -3.70 12.90 14.66
N LYS A 234 -4.77 13.47 15.21
CA LYS A 234 -5.27 14.82 14.84
C LYS A 234 -4.22 15.92 15.01
N ASN A 235 -3.40 15.84 16.05
CA ASN A 235 -2.44 16.89 16.41
C ASN A 235 -1.00 16.56 16.00
N LEU A 236 -0.78 15.49 15.23
CA LEU A 236 0.56 15.10 14.80
C LEU A 236 0.99 15.80 13.49
N GLY A 237 0.07 16.44 12.76
CA GLY A 237 0.39 17.03 11.45
C GLY A 237 0.76 15.97 10.42
N VAL A 238 -0.05 14.91 10.31
CA VAL A 238 0.20 13.78 9.40
C VAL A 238 0.17 14.23 7.94
N VAL A 239 1.21 13.90 7.19
CA VAL A 239 1.34 14.17 5.75
C VAL A 239 1.38 12.90 4.89
N TYR A 240 1.63 11.74 5.50
CA TYR A 240 1.63 10.46 4.80
C TYR A 240 1.33 9.29 5.75
N ILE A 241 0.63 8.27 5.25
CA ILE A 241 0.30 7.04 5.96
C ILE A 241 0.81 5.84 5.15
N SER A 242 1.48 4.90 5.82
CA SER A 242 1.79 3.58 5.26
C SER A 242 1.28 2.47 6.17
N CYS A 243 0.57 1.51 5.57
CA CYS A 243 -0.08 0.42 6.30
C CYS A 243 0.65 -0.89 5.99
N GLY A 244 1.12 -1.57 7.03
CA GLY A 244 1.61 -2.94 6.92
C GLY A 244 0.50 -3.97 7.16
N ASP A 245 0.88 -5.21 7.51
CA ASP A 245 -0.07 -6.30 7.77
C ASP A 245 -1.06 -5.95 8.90
N ALA A 246 -0.52 -5.74 10.10
CA ALA A 246 -1.27 -5.39 11.31
C ALA A 246 -0.65 -4.21 12.07
N HIS A 247 0.12 -3.36 11.39
CA HIS A 247 0.68 -2.13 11.94
C HIS A 247 0.56 -0.98 10.93
N THR A 248 0.68 0.24 11.41
CA THR A 248 0.59 1.45 10.61
C THR A 248 1.73 2.38 11.03
N ALA A 249 2.33 3.04 10.05
CA ALA A 249 3.27 4.12 10.24
C ALA A 249 2.69 5.41 9.64
N VAL A 250 2.92 6.53 10.30
CA VAL A 250 2.55 7.85 9.81
C VAL A 250 3.78 8.76 9.81
N LEU A 251 3.91 9.55 8.77
CA LEU A 251 4.92 10.61 8.63
C LEU A 251 4.24 11.94 8.89
N THR A 252 4.88 12.77 9.70
CA THR A 252 4.40 14.11 10.05
C THR A 252 5.15 15.18 9.27
N GLN A 253 4.58 16.39 9.22
CA GLN A 253 5.14 17.52 8.50
C GLN A 253 6.53 17.93 9.01
N ASP A 254 6.83 17.69 10.29
CA ASP A 254 8.14 17.91 10.90
C ASP A 254 9.11 16.73 10.72
N GLY A 255 8.81 15.80 9.81
CA GLY A 255 9.68 14.69 9.43
C GLY A 255 9.76 13.55 10.45
N LYS A 256 8.90 13.56 11.47
CA LYS A 256 8.84 12.49 12.48
C LYS A 256 7.99 11.33 12.02
N VAL A 257 8.32 10.15 12.51
CA VAL A 257 7.56 8.94 12.23
C VAL A 257 6.93 8.42 13.51
N PHE A 258 5.62 8.15 13.44
CA PHE A 258 4.91 7.45 14.50
C PHE A 258 4.42 6.11 14.00
N THR A 259 4.54 5.07 14.82
CA THR A 259 4.04 3.73 14.49
C THR A 259 3.09 3.23 15.58
N PHE A 260 2.16 2.35 15.19
CA PHE A 260 1.20 1.71 16.09
C PHE A 260 0.65 0.42 15.49
N GLY A 261 0.11 -0.46 16.34
CA GLY A 261 -0.43 -1.76 15.94
C GLY A 261 0.32 -2.94 16.55
N ASP A 262 0.39 -4.04 15.80
CA ASP A 262 1.11 -5.25 16.19
C ASP A 262 2.61 -4.99 16.31
N ASN A 263 3.25 -5.54 17.34
CA ASN A 263 4.71 -5.48 17.53
C ASN A 263 5.35 -6.84 17.82
N ARG A 264 4.67 -7.96 17.54
CA ARG A 264 5.21 -9.30 17.83
C ARG A 264 6.56 -9.60 17.16
N SER A 265 6.91 -8.86 16.11
CA SER A 265 8.18 -8.99 15.37
C SER A 265 9.09 -7.75 15.51
N GLY A 266 8.79 -6.81 16.40
CA GLY A 266 9.54 -5.55 16.53
C GLY A 266 9.25 -4.52 15.41
N GLN A 267 8.13 -4.68 14.69
CA GLN A 267 7.75 -3.87 13.54
C GLN A 267 7.24 -2.47 13.90
N LEU A 268 7.29 -2.04 15.15
CA LEU A 268 7.04 -0.66 15.55
C LEU A 268 8.34 0.14 15.72
N GLY A 269 9.50 -0.54 15.79
CA GLY A 269 10.80 0.12 16.00
C GLY A 269 11.07 0.51 17.47
N TYR A 270 10.21 0.12 18.40
CA TYR A 270 10.36 0.32 19.84
C TYR A 270 9.77 -0.86 20.63
N SER A 271 10.09 -0.92 21.92
CA SER A 271 9.50 -1.89 22.87
C SER A 271 8.23 -1.29 23.48
N PRO A 272 7.02 -1.75 23.12
CA PRO A 272 5.77 -1.18 23.60
C PRO A 272 5.62 -1.46 25.08
N THR A 273 5.30 -0.43 25.85
CA THR A 273 4.85 -0.58 27.24
C THR A 273 3.32 -0.73 27.28
N PRO A 274 2.75 -1.53 28.20
CA PRO A 274 1.29 -1.73 28.30
C PRO A 274 0.48 -0.43 28.44
N GLU A 275 1.11 0.61 28.99
CA GLU A 275 0.55 1.93 29.26
C GLU A 275 0.43 2.80 27.99
N LYS A 276 1.28 2.57 26.98
CA LYS A 276 1.34 3.39 25.76
C LYS A 276 0.64 2.68 24.60
N ARG A 277 -0.70 2.66 24.61
CA ARG A 277 -1.49 2.24 23.44
C ARG A 277 -1.72 3.44 22.51
N GLY A 278 -1.39 3.27 21.23
CA GLY A 278 -1.57 4.31 20.20
C GLY A 278 -0.26 4.66 19.49
N PRO A 279 -0.27 5.75 18.68
CA PRO A 279 0.89 6.19 17.92
C PRO A 279 2.04 6.58 18.85
N GLN A 280 3.23 6.00 18.64
CA GLN A 280 4.44 6.41 19.34
C GLN A 280 5.54 6.77 18.37
N LEU A 281 6.35 7.75 18.76
CA LEU A 281 7.49 8.22 18.01
C LEU A 281 8.56 7.13 17.89
N VAL A 282 9.09 6.96 16.67
CA VAL A 282 10.28 6.13 16.44
C VAL A 282 11.51 7.00 16.61
N GLU A 283 12.10 7.01 17.81
CA GLU A 283 13.22 7.90 18.17
C GLU A 283 14.54 7.57 17.45
N ARG A 284 14.67 6.37 16.89
CA ARG A 284 15.93 5.88 16.29
C ARG A 284 16.12 6.25 14.81
N ILE A 285 15.39 7.26 14.33
CA ILE A 285 15.55 7.77 12.96
C ILE A 285 16.25 9.13 13.05
N ASP A 286 17.53 9.14 12.72
CA ASP A 286 18.31 10.37 12.65
C ASP A 286 17.98 11.13 11.35
N GLY A 287 17.62 12.40 11.45
CA GLY A 287 17.29 13.27 10.32
C GLY A 287 15.80 13.33 9.95
N LEU A 288 15.48 14.06 8.87
CA LEU A 288 14.11 14.24 8.38
C LEU A 288 13.74 13.10 7.41
N VAL A 289 12.64 12.41 7.70
CA VAL A 289 12.12 11.36 6.82
C VAL A 289 11.25 11.99 5.73
N SER A 290 11.47 11.62 4.47
CA SER A 290 10.67 12.09 3.33
C SER A 290 9.68 11.05 2.83
N GLN A 291 9.92 9.76 3.12
CA GLN A 291 9.08 8.66 2.68
C GLN A 291 9.15 7.47 3.65
N ILE A 292 8.00 6.84 3.86
CA ILE A 292 7.85 5.64 4.69
C ILE A 292 7.12 4.55 3.89
N ASP A 293 7.57 3.30 4.03
CA ASP A 293 6.88 2.13 3.48
C ASP A 293 6.89 0.95 4.46
N CYS A 294 5.72 0.34 4.66
CA CYS A 294 5.49 -0.72 5.63
C CYS A 294 5.35 -2.07 4.91
N GLY A 295 6.34 -2.95 5.11
CA GLY A 295 6.27 -4.35 4.65
C GLY A 295 5.72 -5.32 5.71
N ARG A 296 5.71 -6.62 5.39
CA ARG A 296 5.47 -7.69 6.36
C ARG A 296 6.78 -8.15 7.02
N PRO A 297 6.84 -8.39 8.34
CA PRO A 297 8.00 -9.03 8.97
C PRO A 297 8.19 -10.46 8.41
N ARG A 298 9.39 -10.79 7.92
CA ARG A 298 9.76 -12.15 7.50
C ARG A 298 10.49 -12.86 8.63
N GLY A 299 10.02 -14.06 8.99
CA GLY A 299 10.64 -14.90 10.02
C GLY A 299 11.97 -15.48 9.55
N CYS A 300 13.08 -14.90 10.01
CA CYS A 300 14.35 -15.56 10.38
C CYS A 300 15.50 -14.57 10.64
N SER A 301 15.32 -13.26 10.48
CA SER A 301 16.22 -12.27 11.04
C SER A 301 15.45 -11.35 11.97
N ARG A 302 16.07 -10.96 13.10
CA ARG A 302 15.57 -9.92 14.01
C ARG A 302 15.61 -8.51 13.37
N GLN A 303 15.48 -8.42 12.04
CA GLN A 303 15.53 -7.17 11.29
C GLN A 303 14.23 -7.00 10.51
N THR A 304 13.40 -6.12 11.01
CA THR A 304 12.21 -5.60 10.33
C THR A 304 12.64 -4.70 9.17
N HIS A 305 12.14 -4.99 7.97
CA HIS A 305 12.29 -4.10 6.83
C HIS A 305 11.23 -2.99 6.93
N PHE A 306 11.58 -1.92 7.62
CA PHE A 306 11.10 -0.61 7.22
C PHE A 306 12.03 -0.11 6.12
N CYS A 307 11.49 0.20 4.95
CA CYS A 307 12.24 1.01 3.99
C CYS A 307 11.96 2.46 4.35
N TRP A 308 12.84 3.05 5.17
CA TRP A 308 12.94 4.50 5.31
C TRP A 308 13.80 5.00 4.16
N ASN A 309 13.21 5.78 3.25
CA ASN A 309 14.04 6.66 2.44
C ASN A 309 14.16 7.97 3.24
N ILE A 310 15.31 8.18 3.84
CA ILE A 310 15.73 9.51 4.29
C ILE A 310 16.21 10.21 3.02
N CYS A 311 15.36 11.02 2.38
CA CYS A 311 15.91 12.05 1.51
C CYS A 311 16.46 13.13 2.44
N GLN A 312 17.78 13.16 2.61
CA GLN A 312 18.42 14.44 2.87
C GLN A 312 18.06 15.32 1.68
N LEU A 313 17.22 16.33 1.92
CA LEU A 313 17.21 17.50 1.06
C LEU A 313 18.66 17.99 1.10
N CYS A 314 19.39 17.83 0.00
CA CYS A 314 20.60 18.60 -0.19
C CYS A 314 20.13 20.05 -0.20
N ASP A 315 20.35 20.76 0.91
CA ASP A 315 20.39 22.22 0.87
C ASP A 315 21.44 22.56 -0.19
N ASN A 316 20.96 23.01 -1.34
CA ASN A 316 21.75 23.85 -2.23
C ASN A 316 21.93 25.19 -1.51
N SER A 317 22.81 25.20 -0.51
CA SER A 317 23.57 26.40 -0.15
C SER A 317 24.85 26.37 -0.99
N SER A 318 24.70 26.73 -2.25
CA SER A 318 25.81 27.33 -2.98
C SER A 318 25.92 28.80 -2.56
N GLU A 319 27.17 29.27 -2.45
CA GLU A 319 27.66 30.63 -2.17
C GLU A 319 27.88 30.87 -0.65
N THR A 320 29.10 30.98 -0.13
CA THR A 320 30.40 31.44 -0.68
C THR A 320 31.60 30.73 -0.06
#